data_AF-A0AAN2ZWT2-F1
#
_entry.id   AF-A0AAN2ZWT2-F1
#
_cell.length_a   1.000
_cell.length_b   1.000
_cell.length_c   1.000
_cell.angle_alpha   90.00
_cell.angle_beta   90.00
_cell.angle_gamma   90.00
#
_symmetry.space_group_name_H-M   'P 1'
#
loop_
_entity.id
_entity.type
_entity.pdbx_description
1 polymer ?
#
loop_
_entity_poly.entity_id
_entity_poly.type
_entity_poly.pdbx_seq_one_letter_code
_entity_poly.pdbx_strand_id
1 'polypeptide(L)' 'MRQVIKATISERKDRQPEFNIQVGGSESELSYALAKSFEMFISQTAKFNGKSFEQTKKDYLQAIEVVISNIHNTENK' A
#
# COMPACT_ATOMS: atom_id res chain seq x y z
N MET A 1 4.93 26.53 -9.71
CA MET A 1 3.85 25.60 -10.10
C MET A 1 3.50 24.74 -8.92
N ARG A 2 2.23 24.70 -8.51
CA ARG A 2 1.77 23.95 -7.32
C ARG A 2 1.70 22.47 -7.68
N GLN A 3 2.52 21.63 -7.05
CA GLN A 3 2.52 20.19 -7.26
C GLN A 3 1.52 19.56 -6.28
N VAL A 4 0.55 18.81 -6.81
CA VAL A 4 -0.61 18.31 -6.05
C VAL A 4 -0.46 16.80 -5.91
N ILE A 5 -0.35 16.32 -4.68
CA ILE A 5 -0.52 14.90 -4.36
C ILE A 5 -2.02 14.60 -4.50
N LYS A 6 -2.38 13.75 -5.47
CA LYS A 6 -3.75 13.21 -5.60
C LYS A 6 -3.70 11.70 -5.44
N ALA A 7 -4.14 11.23 -4.28
CA ALA A 7 -4.51 9.83 -4.08
C ALA A 7 -6.01 9.71 -4.29
N THR A 8 -6.43 8.91 -5.27
CA THR A 8 -7.85 8.70 -5.59
C THR A 8 -8.12 7.21 -5.70
N ILE A 9 -9.11 6.73 -4.93
CA ILE A 9 -9.68 5.40 -5.13
C ILE A 9 -10.83 5.58 -6.12
N SER A 10 -10.73 4.94 -7.27
CA SER A 10 -11.84 4.88 -8.22
C SER A 10 -12.56 3.55 -8.05
N GLU A 11 -13.73 3.58 -7.41
CA GLU A 11 -14.63 2.42 -7.35
C GLU A 11 -15.59 2.48 -8.54
N ARG A 12 -15.49 1.51 -9.45
CA ARG A 12 -16.47 1.29 -10.52
C ARG A 12 -17.15 -0.06 -10.28
N LYS A 13 -18.46 -0.16 -10.50
CA LYS A 13 -19.26 -1.37 -10.23
C LYS A 13 -18.85 -2.58 -11.08
N ASP A 14 -18.06 -2.32 -12.11
CA ASP A 14 -17.73 -3.18 -13.23
C ASP A 14 -16.22 -3.49 -13.33
N ARG A 15 -15.39 -2.99 -12.39
CA ARG A 15 -13.94 -3.29 -12.32
C ARG A 15 -13.44 -3.39 -10.88
N GLN A 16 -12.33 -4.11 -10.70
CA GLN A 16 -11.64 -4.11 -9.41
C GLN A 16 -11.18 -2.69 -9.05
N PRO A 17 -11.15 -2.33 -7.75
CA PRO A 17 -10.72 -1.01 -7.31
C PRO A 17 -9.31 -0.70 -7.81
N GLU A 18 -9.16 0.40 -8.54
CA GLU A 18 -7.85 0.87 -8.98
C GLU A 18 -7.34 1.94 -8.00
N PHE A 19 -6.18 1.66 -7.41
CA PHE A 19 -5.41 2.62 -6.62
C PHE A 19 -4.47 3.39 -7.53
N ASN A 20 -4.84 4.62 -7.89
CA ASN A 20 -4.01 5.49 -8.70
C ASN A 20 -3.29 6.52 -7.83
N ILE A 21 -1.95 6.48 -7.84
CA ILE A 21 -1.09 7.43 -7.14
C ILE A 21 -0.23 8.12 -8.20
N GLN A 22 -0.45 9.41 -8.42
CA GLN A 22 0.50 10.24 -9.18
C GLN A 22 1.48 10.86 -8.19
N VAL A 23 2.75 10.47 -8.30
CA VAL A 23 3.81 11.02 -7.46
C VAL A 23 4.85 11.71 -8.33
N GLY A 24 5.02 13.01 -8.11
CA GLY A 24 6.15 13.81 -8.57
C GLY A 24 6.59 14.68 -7.40
N GLY A 25 7.90 14.75 -7.15
CA GLY A 25 8.44 15.47 -6.00
C GLY A 25 9.75 14.89 -5.50
N SER A 26 10.22 15.42 -4.37
CA SER A 26 11.40 14.98 -3.62
C SER A 26 11.22 13.59 -3.00
N GLU A 27 12.33 12.95 -2.59
CA GLU A 27 12.33 11.60 -1.98
C GLU A 27 11.43 11.50 -0.73
N SER A 28 11.33 12.58 0.05
CA SER A 28 10.46 12.65 1.23
C SER A 28 8.97 12.65 0.85
N GLU A 29 8.60 13.35 -0.23
CA GLU A 29 7.23 13.37 -0.76
C GLU A 29 6.83 12.03 -1.38
N LEU A 30 7.78 11.38 -2.06
CA LEU A 30 7.63 10.01 -2.57
C LEU A 30 7.37 9.01 -1.42
N SER A 31 8.20 9.09 -0.38
CA SER A 31 8.08 8.24 0.81
C SER A 31 6.76 8.47 1.54
N TYR A 32 6.31 9.72 1.65
CA TYR A 32 5.02 10.06 2.27
C TYR A 32 3.83 9.53 1.46
N ALA A 33 3.84 9.69 0.13
CA ALA A 33 2.77 9.21 -0.74
C ALA A 33 2.65 7.68 -0.70
N LEU A 34 3.79 6.97 -0.68
CA LEU A 34 3.82 5.52 -0.49
C LEU A 34 3.25 5.11 0.87
N ALA A 35 3.71 5.75 1.95
CA ALA A 35 3.22 5.47 3.31
C ALA A 35 1.70 5.65 3.43
N LYS A 36 1.16 6.74 2.86
CA LYS A 36 -0.30 6.99 2.83
C LYS A 36 -1.07 5.93 2.06
N SER A 37 -0.50 5.43 0.98
CA SER A 37 -1.14 4.41 0.16
C SER A 37 -1.20 3.07 0.88
N PHE A 38 -0.13 2.68 1.58
CA PHE A 38 -0.15 1.49 2.44
C PHE A 38 -1.12 1.64 3.61
N GLU A 39 -1.18 2.81 4.25
CA GLU A 39 -2.15 3.10 5.31
C GLU A 39 -3.60 2.91 4.81
N MET A 40 -3.93 3.46 3.63
CA MET A 40 -5.24 3.29 3.01
C MET A 40 -5.54 1.83 2.68
N PHE A 41 -4.58 1.11 2.09
CA PHE A 41 -4.73 -0.31 1.77
C PHE A 41 -5.01 -1.15 3.03
N ILE A 42 -4.23 -0.96 4.10
CA ILE A 42 -4.41 -1.67 5.37
C ILE A 42 -5.80 -1.34 5.96
N SER A 43 -6.20 -0.06 5.93
CA SER A 43 -7.51 0.37 6.44
C SER A 43 -8.68 -0.29 5.69
N GLN A 44 -8.63 -0.33 4.36
CA GLN A 44 -9.68 -0.95 3.56
C GLN A 44 -9.70 -2.48 3.75
N THR A 45 -8.52 -3.11 3.82
CA THR A 45 -8.39 -4.54 4.08
C THR A 45 -8.92 -4.92 5.45
N ALA A 46 -8.65 -4.10 6.47
CA ALA A 46 -9.17 -4.29 7.82
C ALA A 46 -10.70 -4.26 7.85
N LYS A 47 -11.30 -3.25 7.19
CA LYS A 47 -12.77 -3.13 7.06
C LYS A 47 -13.37 -4.32 6.32
N PHE A 48 -12.79 -4.72 5.19
CA PHE A 48 -13.30 -5.82 4.38
C PHE A 48 -13.31 -7.15 5.15
N ASN A 49 -12.28 -7.39 5.96
CA ASN A 49 -12.13 -8.64 6.72
C ASN A 49 -12.70 -8.59 8.14
N GLY A 50 -13.35 -7.49 8.54
CA GLY A 50 -13.85 -7.30 9.91
C GLY A 50 -12.75 -7.34 10.99
N LYS A 51 -11.51 -7.01 10.63
CA LYS A 51 -10.35 -6.99 11.53
C LYS A 51 -10.03 -5.58 11.99
N SER A 52 -9.26 -5.46 13.08
CA SER A 52 -8.70 -4.16 13.47
C SER A 52 -7.59 -3.73 12.51
N PHE A 53 -7.37 -2.42 12.43
CA PHE A 53 -6.27 -1.85 11.66
C PHE A 53 -4.92 -2.41 12.10
N GLU A 54 -4.66 -2.45 13.41
CA GLU A 54 -3.39 -2.94 13.97
C GLU A 54 -3.14 -4.42 13.67
N GLN A 55 -4.17 -5.26 13.74
CA GLN A 55 -4.02 -6.68 13.38
C GLN A 55 -3.70 -6.82 11.89
N THR A 56 -4.40 -6.08 11.03
CA THR A 56 -4.19 -6.13 9.58
C THR A 56 -2.82 -5.59 9.19
N LYS A 57 -2.35 -4.52 9.85
CA LYS A 57 -1.00 -3.99 9.70
C LYS A 57 0.05 -5.03 10.07
N LYS A 58 -0.12 -5.72 11.20
CA LYS A 58 0.78 -6.78 11.63
C LYS A 58 0.83 -7.93 10.62
N ASP A 59 -0.33 -8.43 10.20
CA ASP A 59 -0.45 -9.50 9.20
C ASP A 59 0.26 -9.10 7.89
N TYR A 60 0.08 -7.84 7.45
CA TYR A 60 0.69 -7.31 6.23
C TYR A 60 2.22 -7.21 6.32
N LEU A 61 2.75 -6.71 7.44
CA LEU A 61 4.20 -6.63 7.64
C LEU A 61 4.86 -8.02 7.69
N GLN A 62 4.21 -8.99 8.33
CA GLN A 62 4.68 -10.38 8.35
C GLN A 62 4.68 -11.00 6.94
N ALA A 63 3.65 -10.72 6.13
CA ALA A 63 3.59 -11.21 4.76
C ALA A 63 4.75 -10.63 3.91
N ILE A 64 5.05 -9.34 4.07
CA ILE A 64 6.20 -8.70 3.38
C ILE A 64 7.51 -9.37 3.80
N GLU A 65 7.73 -9.60 5.10
CA GLU A 65 8.94 -10.25 5.62
C GLU A 65 9.15 -11.64 5.01
N VAL A 66 8.09 -12.44 4.92
CA VAL A 66 8.13 -13.77 4.30
C VAL A 66 8.49 -13.68 2.81
N VAL A 67 7.87 -12.75 2.07
CA VAL A 67 8.16 -12.55 0.64
C VAL A 67 9.62 -12.14 0.42
N ILE A 68 10.12 -11.17 1.19
CA ILE A 68 11.52 -10.71 1.11
C ILE A 68 12.48 -11.86 1.42
N SER A 69 12.19 -12.64 2.46
CA SER A 69 13.00 -13.81 2.85
C SER A 69 13.03 -14.86 1.74
N ASN A 70 11.90 -15.11 1.07
CA ASN A 70 11.83 -16.05 -0.05
C ASN A 70 12.62 -15.56 -1.27
N ILE A 71 12.59 -14.26 -1.57
CA ILE A 71 13.41 -13.67 -2.65
C ILE A 71 14.90 -13.88 -2.34
N HIS A 72 15.36 -13.51 -1.14
CA HIS A 72 16.77 -13.66 -0.74
C HIS A 72 17.24 -15.12 -0.73
N ASN A 73 16.37 -16.06 -0.31
CA ASN A 73 16.68 -17.48 -0.35
C ASN A 73 16.74 -18.06 -1.77
N THR A 74 16.07 -17.42 -2.72
CA THR A 74 16.08 -17.81 -4.14
C THR A 74 17.31 -17.24 -4.86
N GLU A 75 17.77 -16.05 -4.49
CA GLU A 75 18.97 -15.42 -5.06
C GLU A 75 20.29 -16.08 -4.58
N ASN A 76 20.27 -16.78 -3.44
CA ASN A 76 21.42 -17.48 -2.88
C ASN A 76 21.52 -18.97 -3.28
N LYS A 77 20.69 -19.46 -4.20
CA LYS A 77 20.73 -20.84 -4.73
C LYS A 77 21.16 -20.86 -6.19
#